data_AF-A0A7W0W033-F1
#
_entry.id   AF-A0A7W0W033-F1
#
_cell.length_a   1.000
_cell.length_b   1.000
_cell.length_c   1.000
_cell.angle_alpha   90.00
_cell.angle_beta   90.00
_cell.angle_gamma   90.00
#
_symmetry.space_group_name_H-M   'P 1'
#
loop_
_entity.id
_entity.type
_entity.pdbx_description
1 polymer ?
#
loop_
_entity_poly.entity_id
_entity_poly.type
_entity_poly.pdbx_seq_one_letter_code
_entity_poly.pdbx_strand_id
1 'polypeptide(L)'
;RIVAVLGFTPELGSCALCHTPIRDADEAMFSHASGGVICAACSRLSPGGRNLPAAARAAIRSWLDEEPTPSLSDNASRSHQRLLREFLVQHLADDRPLRAFGVWEHERWSAA
;
A
#
# COMPACT_ATOMS: atom_id res chain seq x y z
N ARG A 1 -9.22 5.81 2.10
CA ARG A 1 -9.45 7.15 2.73
C ARG A 1 -9.16 7.25 4.24
N ILE A 2 -9.71 6.39 5.13
CA ILE A 2 -9.54 6.57 6.59
C ILE A 2 -8.07 6.70 7.04
N VAL A 3 -7.18 5.88 6.47
CA VAL A 3 -5.74 5.90 6.77
C VAL A 3 -5.09 7.25 6.42
N ALA A 4 -5.48 7.83 5.29
CA ALA A 4 -5.02 9.15 4.85
C ALA A 4 -5.52 10.27 5.78
N VAL A 5 -6.78 10.20 6.22
CA VAL A 5 -7.36 11.16 7.18
C VAL A 5 -6.63 11.15 8.53
N LEU A 6 -6.07 10.00 8.93
CA LEU A 6 -5.26 9.86 10.14
C LEU A 6 -3.81 10.37 9.97
N GLY A 7 -3.45 10.94 8.80
CA GLY A 7 -2.11 11.45 8.53
C GLY A 7 -1.14 10.41 7.95
N PHE A 8 -1.62 9.22 7.58
CA PHE A 8 -0.80 8.13 7.05
C PHE A 8 -1.02 7.89 5.55
N THR A 9 -1.16 8.97 4.77
CA THR A 9 -1.26 8.87 3.31
C THR A 9 0.05 8.30 2.74
N PRO A 10 0.03 7.18 2.00
CA PRO A 10 1.25 6.65 1.42
C PRO A 10 1.73 7.52 0.26
N GLU A 11 3.05 7.67 0.12
CA GLU A 11 3.64 8.32 -1.04
C GLU A 11 3.65 7.35 -2.24
N LEU A 12 3.10 7.77 -3.39
CA LEU A 12 2.89 6.92 -4.57
C LEU A 12 3.44 7.55 -5.86
N GLY A 13 3.76 8.84 -5.89
CA GLY A 13 4.23 9.57 -7.07
C GLY A 13 5.76 9.75 -7.10
N SER A 14 6.39 9.81 -5.94
CA SER A 14 7.82 10.01 -5.78
C SER A 14 8.45 8.95 -4.87
N CYS A 15 9.76 8.75 -4.98
CA CYS A 15 10.47 7.88 -4.06
C CYS A 15 10.36 8.42 -2.63
N ALA A 16 9.84 7.63 -1.70
CA ALA A 16 9.68 8.01 -0.30
C ALA A 16 11.02 8.24 0.45
N LEU A 17 12.15 7.89 -0.16
CA LEU A 17 13.49 8.07 0.42
C LEU A 17 14.29 9.22 -0.21
N CYS A 18 14.27 9.35 -1.54
CA CYS A 18 15.09 10.32 -2.27
C CYS A 18 14.28 11.32 -3.09
N HIS A 19 12.95 11.24 -3.04
CA HIS A 19 12.00 12.10 -3.75
C HIS A 19 12.11 12.11 -5.28
N THR A 20 12.91 11.20 -5.87
CA THR A 20 12.94 11.03 -7.32
C THR A 20 11.55 10.62 -7.83
N PRO A 21 10.98 11.31 -8.84
CA PRO A 21 9.69 10.93 -9.40
C PRO A 21 9.67 9.50 -9.92
N ILE A 22 8.55 8.80 -9.74
CA ILE A 22 8.32 7.46 -10.26
C ILE A 22 7.19 7.53 -11.29
N ARG A 23 7.52 7.27 -12.56
CA ARG A 23 6.55 7.34 -13.67
C ARG A 23 5.41 6.38 -13.43
N ASP A 24 4.19 6.75 -13.78
CA ASP A 24 2.99 5.97 -13.47
C ASP A 24 2.97 4.56 -14.08
N ALA A 25 3.61 4.39 -15.24
CA ALA A 25 3.74 3.10 -15.91
C ALA A 25 4.81 2.18 -15.30
N ASP A 26 5.70 2.71 -14.46
CA ASP A 26 6.78 1.93 -13.86
C ASP A 26 6.24 1.09 -12.68
N GLU A 27 6.70 -0.15 -12.60
CA GLU A 27 6.63 -0.91 -11.35
C GLU A 27 7.56 -0.28 -10.32
N ALA A 28 7.14 -0.32 -9.06
CA ALA A 28 7.92 0.21 -7.95
C ALA A 28 7.91 -0.75 -6.79
N MET A 29 8.87 -0.62 -5.89
CA MET A 29 8.82 -1.34 -4.62
C MET A 29 8.10 -0.49 -3.59
N PHE A 30 7.07 -1.02 -2.93
CA PHE A 30 6.44 -0.39 -1.79
C PHE A 30 7.20 -0.74 -0.52
N SER A 31 7.73 0.26 0.17
CA SER A 31 8.40 0.13 1.46
C SER A 31 7.43 0.54 2.56
N HIS A 32 7.00 -0.44 3.38
CA HIS A 32 6.17 -0.14 4.55
C HIS A 32 6.90 0.83 5.48
N ALA A 33 8.19 0.58 5.76
CA ALA A 33 8.97 1.42 6.67
C ALA A 33 9.16 2.86 6.18
N SER A 34 9.21 3.07 4.87
CA SER A 34 9.33 4.41 4.28
C SER A 34 7.98 5.06 4.00
N GLY A 35 6.87 4.35 4.24
CA GLY A 35 5.52 4.87 4.04
C GLY A 35 5.12 5.07 2.58
N GLY A 36 5.75 4.39 1.62
CA GLY A 36 5.46 4.64 0.21
C GLY A 36 6.31 3.85 -0.78
N VAL A 37 6.18 4.21 -2.06
CA VAL A 37 6.99 3.63 -3.14
C VAL A 37 8.42 4.14 -3.10
N ILE A 38 9.38 3.29 -3.46
CA ILE A 38 10.79 3.65 -3.56
C ILE A 38 11.36 3.25 -4.92
N CYS A 39 12.29 4.06 -5.43
CA CYS A 39 12.90 3.85 -6.75
C CYS A 39 13.83 2.64 -6.75
N ALA A 40 14.18 2.15 -7.95
CA ALA A 40 15.04 0.99 -8.13
C ALA A 40 16.45 1.14 -7.50
N ALA A 41 16.95 2.36 -7.32
CA ALA A 41 18.22 2.61 -6.66
C ALA A 41 18.07 2.43 -5.13
N CYS A 42 17.07 3.07 -4.54
CA CYS A 42 16.78 2.97 -3.11
C CYS A 42 16.32 1.57 -2.69
N SER A 43 15.64 0.83 -3.58
CA SER A 43 15.19 -0.53 -3.28
C SER A 43 16.33 -1.52 -3.04
N ARG A 44 17.49 -1.31 -3.69
CA ARG A 44 18.70 -2.13 -3.46
C ARG A 44 19.32 -1.90 -2.09
N LEU A 45 19.04 -0.76 -1.47
CA LEU A 45 19.60 -0.34 -0.17
C LEU A 45 18.65 -0.61 1.00
N SER A 46 17.36 -0.83 0.72
CA SER A 46 16.33 -1.07 1.73
C SER A 46 15.58 -2.37 1.43
N PRO A 47 16.07 -3.52 1.94
CA PRO A 47 15.43 -4.80 1.73
C PRO A 47 14.10 -4.88 2.52
N GLY A 48 13.16 -5.70 2.05
CA GLY A 48 11.89 -5.96 2.76
C GLY A 48 10.67 -5.21 2.22
N GLY A 49 10.80 -4.49 1.12
CA GLY A 49 9.65 -3.95 0.39
C GLY A 49 8.93 -5.00 -0.48
N ARG A 50 7.75 -4.64 -0.99
CA ARG A 50 6.95 -5.47 -1.89
C ARG A 50 6.96 -4.92 -3.30
N ASN A 51 7.06 -5.77 -4.32
CA ASN A 51 6.81 -5.30 -5.68
C ASN A 51 5.36 -4.83 -5.79
N LEU A 52 5.17 -3.62 -6.31
CA LEU A 52 3.88 -2.98 -6.52
C LEU A 52 3.76 -2.66 -8.03
N PRO A 53 3.03 -3.50 -8.78
CA PRO A 53 2.77 -3.26 -10.19
C PRO A 53 2.08 -1.90 -10.41
N ALA A 54 2.32 -1.29 -11.58
CA ALA A 54 1.74 0.01 -11.94
C ALA A 54 0.21 0.05 -11.78
N ALA A 55 -0.50 -0.98 -12.23
CA ALA A 55 -1.96 -1.07 -12.10
C ALA A 55 -2.45 -1.16 -10.65
N ALA A 56 -1.71 -1.86 -9.78
CA ALA A 56 -2.02 -1.93 -8.35
C ALA A 56 -1.78 -0.57 -7.67
N ARG A 57 -0.69 0.12 -8.04
CA ARG A 57 -0.42 1.49 -7.56
C ARG A 57 -1.52 2.47 -8.00
N ALA A 58 -1.99 2.37 -9.24
CA ALA A 58 -3.10 3.17 -9.74
C ALA A 58 -4.39 2.93 -8.95
N ALA A 59 -4.72 1.67 -8.64
CA ALA A 59 -5.89 1.34 -7.82
C ALA A 59 -5.84 2.00 -6.42
N ILE A 60 -4.67 2.02 -5.78
CA ILE A 60 -4.49 2.70 -4.48
C ILE A 60 -4.71 4.20 -4.62
N ARG A 61 -4.20 4.85 -5.68
CA ARG A 61 -4.46 6.28 -5.92
C ARG A 61 -5.95 6.56 -6.09
N SER A 62 -6.67 5.76 -6.89
CA SER A 62 -8.12 5.91 -7.05
C SER A 62 -8.86 5.80 -5.71
N TRP A 63 -8.45 4.91 -4.80
CA TRP A 63 -9.03 4.83 -3.44
C TRP A 63 -8.73 6.02 -2.53
N LEU A 64 -7.62 6.73 -2.77
CA LEU A 64 -7.24 7.92 -2.03
C LEU A 64 -7.98 9.16 -2.56
N ASP A 65 -8.14 9.23 -3.88
CA ASP A 65 -8.76 10.34 -4.59
C ASP A 65 -10.30 10.23 -4.68
N GLU A 66 -10.87 9.15 -4.15
CA GLU A 66 -12.31 8.85 -4.20
C GLU A 66 -12.86 8.68 -5.64
N GLU A 67 -11.99 8.27 -6.56
CA GLU A 67 -12.31 8.00 -7.95
C GLU A 67 -12.89 6.58 -8.14
N PRO A 68 -13.64 6.34 -9.23
CA PRO A 68 -14.14 5.00 -9.56
C PRO A 68 -13.01 3.98 -9.65
N THR A 69 -13.15 2.88 -8.93
CA THR A 69 -12.10 1.87 -8.85
C THR A 69 -12.37 0.70 -9.79
N PRO A 70 -11.34 0.20 -10.50
CA PRO A 70 -11.49 -0.97 -11.33
C PRO A 70 -11.84 -2.19 -10.47
N SER A 71 -12.64 -3.12 -11.01
CA SER A 71 -12.91 -4.38 -10.35
C SER A 71 -11.60 -5.16 -10.18
N LEU A 72 -11.25 -5.52 -8.95
CA LEU A 72 -10.08 -6.33 -8.67
C LEU A 72 -10.43 -7.82 -8.72
N SER A 73 -9.50 -8.63 -9.22
CA SER A 73 -9.58 -10.08 -9.04
C SER A 73 -9.38 -10.44 -7.56
N ASP A 74 -9.88 -11.60 -7.13
CA ASP A 74 -9.69 -12.11 -5.77
C ASP A 74 -8.22 -12.11 -5.31
N ASN A 75 -7.30 -12.44 -6.21
CA ASN A 75 -5.87 -12.43 -5.91
C ASN A 75 -5.33 -11.00 -5.69
N ALA A 76 -5.75 -10.06 -6.55
CA ALA A 76 -5.39 -8.66 -6.40
C ALA A 76 -5.98 -8.09 -5.10
N SER A 77 -7.23 -8.38 -4.78
CA SER A 77 -7.88 -7.95 -3.53
C SER A 77 -7.12 -8.43 -2.30
N ARG A 78 -6.76 -9.72 -2.23
CA ARG A 78 -5.96 -10.27 -1.12
C ARG A 78 -4.56 -9.63 -1.04
N SER A 79 -3.95 -9.33 -2.18
CA SER A 79 -2.64 -8.69 -2.22
C SER A 79 -2.69 -7.25 -1.67
N HIS A 80 -3.73 -6.48 -2.01
CA HIS A 80 -3.93 -5.13 -1.47
C HIS A 80 -4.30 -5.16 0.03
N GLN A 81 -5.15 -6.10 0.46
CA GLN A 81 -5.47 -6.28 1.89
C GLN A 81 -4.21 -6.58 2.71
N ARG A 82 -3.35 -7.48 2.23
CA ARG A 82 -2.07 -7.78 2.88
C ARG A 82 -1.13 -6.57 2.91
N LEU A 83 -1.03 -5.82 1.80
CA LEU A 83 -0.24 -4.58 1.74
C LEU A 83 -0.73 -3.56 2.77
N LEU A 84 -2.05 -3.35 2.85
CA LEU A 84 -2.66 -2.46 3.84
C LEU A 84 -2.38 -2.92 5.26
N ARG A 85 -2.55 -4.22 5.56
CA ARG A 85 -2.27 -4.77 6.89
C ARG A 85 -0.86 -4.45 7.36
N GLU A 86 0.12 -4.75 6.52
CA GLU A 86 1.53 -4.55 6.85
C GLU A 86 1.88 -3.07 6.98
N PHE A 87 1.25 -2.21 6.18
CA PHE A 87 1.36 -0.76 6.33
C PHE A 87 0.78 -0.26 7.66
N LEU A 88 -0.40 -0.73 8.06
CA LEU A 88 -1.02 -0.33 9.34
C LEU A 88 -0.23 -0.86 10.53
N VAL A 89 0.27 -2.09 10.46
CA VAL A 89 1.14 -2.63 11.51
C VAL A 89 2.40 -1.78 11.66
N GLN A 90 3.02 -1.36 10.56
CA GLN A 90 4.22 -0.54 10.61
C GLN A 90 4.01 0.83 11.27
N HIS A 91 2.81 1.42 11.17
CA HIS A 91 2.58 2.82 11.54
C HIS A 91 1.61 3.04 12.71
N LEU A 92 0.77 2.06 13.05
CA LEU A 92 -0.32 2.21 14.02
C LEU A 92 -0.32 1.17 15.14
N ALA A 93 0.41 0.06 14.98
CA ALA A 93 0.27 -1.06 15.91
C ALA A 93 1.00 -0.82 17.25
N ASP A 94 2.04 0.02 17.31
CA ASP A 94 2.92 0.17 18.48
C ASP A 94 3.26 -1.20 19.11
N ASP A 95 3.70 -2.16 18.27
CA ASP A 95 3.97 -3.57 18.58
C ASP A 95 2.78 -4.43 19.08
N ARG A 96 1.55 -3.91 19.04
CA ARG A 96 0.33 -4.65 19.41
C ARG A 96 -0.44 -5.15 18.19
N PRO A 97 -0.95 -6.40 18.21
CA PRO A 97 -1.68 -6.94 17.08
C PRO A 97 -3.01 -6.19 16.87
N LEU A 98 -3.29 -5.78 15.63
CA LEU A 98 -4.59 -5.25 15.20
C LEU A 98 -5.60 -6.38 15.06
N ARG A 99 -6.10 -6.90 16.19
CA ARG A 99 -6.93 -8.13 16.26
C ARG A 99 -8.17 -8.07 15.36
N ALA A 100 -8.90 -6.95 15.38
CA ALA A 100 -10.09 -6.76 14.54
C ALA A 100 -9.76 -6.81 13.04
N PHE A 101 -8.62 -6.25 12.64
CA PHE A 101 -8.15 -6.33 11.26
C PHE A 101 -7.82 -7.78 10.87
N GLY A 102 -7.21 -8.54 11.79
CA GLY A 102 -6.93 -9.96 11.57
C GLY A 102 -8.21 -10.78 11.30
N VAL A 103 -9.29 -10.52 12.04
CA VAL A 103 -10.60 -11.14 11.78
C VAL A 103 -11.13 -10.74 10.40
N TRP A 104 -11.07 -9.46 10.07
CA TRP A 104 -11.53 -8.92 8.79
C TRP A 104 -10.80 -9.51 7.56
N GLU A 105 -9.51 -9.86 7.68
CA GLU A 105 -8.74 -10.47 6.59
C GLU A 105 -9.16 -11.93 6.31
N HIS A 106 -9.66 -12.65 7.33
CA HIS A 106 -10.03 -14.08 7.23
C HIS A 106 -11.51 -14.29 6.89
N GLU A 107 -12.38 -13.36 7.29
CA GLU A 107 -13.81 -13.45 7.02
C GLU A 107 -14.13 -12.87 5.62
N ARG A 108 -14.98 -13.57 4.85
CA ARG A 108 -15.37 -13.20 3.47
C ARG A 108 -16.31 -11.99 3.39
N TRP A 109 -16.16 -11.01 4.28
CA TRP A 109 -16.98 -9.79 4.25
C TRP A 109 -16.68 -8.83 3.10
N SER A 110 -15.80 -9.21 2.16
CA SER A 110 -15.61 -8.52 0.88
C SER A 110 -16.81 -8.61 -0.09
N ALA A 111 -17.97 -9.10 0.36
CA ALA A 111 -19.23 -9.09 -0.36
C ALA A 111 -20.18 -7.99 0.20
N ALA A 112 -19.77 -6.74 0.06
CA ALA A 112 -20.62 -5.57 0.25
C ALA A 112 -20.44 -4.64 -0.97
#